data_AF-A0A0F8ZFL5-F1
#
_entry.id   AF-A0A0F8ZFL5-F1
#
_cell.length_a   1.000
_cell.length_b   1.000
_cell.length_c   1.000
_cell.angle_alpha   90.00
_cell.angle_beta   90.00
_cell.angle_gamma   90.00
#
_symmetry.space_group_name_H-M   'P 1'
#
loop_
_entity.id
_entity.type
_entity.pdbx_description
1 polymer ?
#
loop_
_entity_poly.entity_id
_entity_poly.type
_entity_poly.pdbx_seq_one_letter_code
_entity_poly.pdbx_strand_id
1 'polypeptide(L)'
;MIEPVEFRVDGLPATQGSKTPGVAKSGKPYVRESNPQGLAAWRAAVRTEAQRVMVGRPLLSADGLALRLVCLFSLQRPTSRPRKHHYPDKRPDLSKLVRAAEDALKGVVWRDDS
;
A
#
# COMPACT_ATOMS: atom_id res chain seq x y z
N MET A 1 -5.24 -19.03 -19.32
CA MET A 1 -4.35 -18.54 -18.23
C MET A 1 -4.44 -17.03 -18.22
N ILE A 2 -4.60 -16.41 -17.05
CA ILE A 2 -4.55 -14.94 -16.95
C ILE A 2 -3.09 -14.53 -17.11
N GLU A 3 -2.81 -13.55 -17.98
CA GLU A 3 -1.48 -12.95 -18.05
C GLU A 3 -1.17 -12.18 -16.74
N PRO A 4 0.03 -12.33 -16.17
CA PRO A 4 0.40 -11.58 -14.99
C PRO A 4 0.39 -10.07 -15.28
N VAL A 5 -0.13 -9.29 -14.34
CA VAL A 5 -0.06 -7.82 -14.36
C VAL A 5 1.13 -7.40 -13.50
N GLU A 6 2.09 -6.72 -14.12
CA GLU A 6 3.29 -6.21 -13.47
C GLU A 6 3.41 -4.71 -13.72
N PHE A 7 3.75 -3.96 -12.66
CA PHE A 7 4.04 -2.53 -12.75
C PHE A 7 4.96 -2.10 -11.62
N ARG A 8 5.67 -1.01 -11.86
CA ARG A 8 6.52 -0.33 -10.87
C ARG A 8 5.81 0.92 -10.37
N VAL A 9 5.92 1.17 -9.08
CA VAL A 9 5.40 2.39 -8.45
C VAL A 9 6.57 3.22 -7.94
N ASP A 10 6.74 4.40 -8.50
CA ASP A 10 7.70 5.36 -7.97
C ASP A 10 7.06 6.18 -6.84
N GLY A 11 7.76 6.27 -5.72
CA GLY A 11 7.26 6.90 -4.50
C GLY A 11 7.87 6.28 -3.25
N LEU A 12 7.55 6.83 -2.09
CA LEU A 12 7.97 6.28 -0.79
C LEU A 12 6.89 5.33 -0.27
N PRO A 13 7.18 4.03 -0.11
CA PRO A 13 6.23 3.10 0.47
C PRO A 13 5.79 3.53 1.87
N ALA A 14 4.49 3.59 2.09
CA ALA A 14 3.90 3.95 3.38
C ALA A 14 3.00 2.82 3.89
N THR A 15 3.15 2.47 5.17
CA THR A 15 2.35 1.43 5.82
C THR A 15 0.92 1.90 6.04
N GLN A 16 -0.02 0.96 6.01
CA GLN A 16 -1.32 1.16 6.61
C GLN A 16 -1.14 1.58 8.09
N GLY A 17 -1.76 2.69 8.46
CA GLY A 17 -1.51 3.32 9.75
C GLY A 17 -2.11 2.52 10.91
N SER A 18 -1.54 2.71 12.10
CA SER A 18 -2.26 2.37 13.34
C SER A 18 -3.23 3.50 13.68
N LYS A 19 -4.48 3.12 13.94
CA LYS A 19 -5.52 4.00 14.44
C LYS A 19 -5.21 4.44 15.86
N THR A 20 -5.07 5.73 16.07
CA THR A 20 -4.88 6.33 17.40
C THR A 20 -6.17 7.04 17.81
N PRO A 21 -6.83 6.61 18.89
CA PRO A 21 -8.01 7.30 19.41
C PRO A 21 -7.61 8.62 20.08
N GLY A 22 -8.54 9.58 20.12
CA GLY A 22 -8.39 10.85 20.81
C GLY A 22 -9.74 11.50 21.08
N VAL A 23 -9.74 12.62 21.82
CA VAL A 23 -10.94 13.40 22.13
C VAL A 23 -10.68 14.85 21.71
N ALA A 24 -11.60 15.41 20.93
CA ALA A 24 -11.52 16.80 20.49
C ALA A 24 -11.80 17.75 21.67
N LYS A 25 -11.42 19.02 21.53
CA LYS A 25 -11.72 20.06 22.55
C LYS A 25 -13.23 20.19 22.83
N SER A 26 -14.08 19.78 21.89
CA SER A 26 -15.54 19.73 22.02
C SER A 26 -16.07 18.49 22.78
N GLY A 27 -15.19 17.61 23.27
CA GLY A 27 -15.56 16.36 23.93
C GLY A 27 -15.89 15.19 22.98
N LYS A 28 -15.90 15.43 21.65
CA LYS A 28 -16.21 14.39 20.67
C LYS A 28 -15.04 13.43 20.46
N PRO A 29 -15.25 12.10 20.52
CA PRO A 29 -14.20 11.13 20.20
C PRO A 29 -13.83 11.20 18.71
N TYR A 30 -12.56 10.97 18.40
CA TYR A 30 -12.07 10.84 17.03
C TYR A 30 -10.97 9.77 16.96
N VAL A 31 -10.69 9.30 15.75
CA VAL A 31 -9.60 8.38 15.46
C VAL A 31 -8.75 9.00 14.35
N ARG A 32 -7.43 9.05 14.56
CA ARG A 32 -6.48 9.51 13.54
C ARG A 32 -5.58 8.38 13.07
N GLU A 33 -5.24 8.42 11.79
CA GLU A 33 -4.14 7.62 11.27
C GLU A 33 -2.80 8.27 11.64
N SER A 34 -1.77 7.44 11.82
CA SER A 34 -0.42 7.89 12.22
C SER A 34 0.33 8.67 11.13
N ASN A 35 0.09 8.38 9.85
CA ASN A 35 0.68 9.08 8.71
C ASN A 35 -0.33 9.19 7.55
N PRO A 36 -1.42 9.98 7.71
CA PRO A 36 -2.51 10.00 6.75
C PRO A 36 -2.08 10.55 5.39
N GLN A 37 -1.24 11.58 5.36
CA GLN A 37 -0.77 12.21 4.12
C GLN A 37 0.15 11.28 3.33
N GLY A 38 1.15 10.69 3.98
CA GLY A 38 2.07 9.75 3.32
C GLY A 38 1.36 8.51 2.81
N LEU A 39 0.42 7.96 3.59
CA LEU A 39 -0.41 6.83 3.16
C LEU A 39 -1.29 7.19 1.96
N ALA A 40 -1.94 8.35 1.97
CA ALA A 40 -2.78 8.79 0.86
C ALA A 40 -1.96 8.97 -0.42
N ALA A 41 -0.79 9.60 -0.34
CA ALA A 41 0.11 9.78 -1.48
C ALA A 41 0.60 8.42 -2.04
N TRP A 42 1.00 7.50 -1.17
CA TRP A 42 1.44 6.16 -1.58
C TRP A 42 0.31 5.36 -2.26
N ARG A 43 -0.89 5.33 -1.66
CA ARG A 43 -2.05 4.63 -2.25
C ARG A 43 -2.44 5.24 -3.59
N ALA A 44 -2.39 6.56 -3.72
CA ALA A 44 -2.66 7.24 -4.99
C ALA A 44 -1.66 6.81 -6.07
N ALA A 45 -0.36 6.79 -5.77
CA ALA A 45 0.67 6.35 -6.71
C ALA A 45 0.46 4.89 -7.16
N VAL A 46 0.23 3.97 -6.21
CA VAL A 46 -0.06 2.56 -6.53
C VAL A 46 -1.30 2.44 -7.41
N ARG A 47 -2.38 3.16 -7.06
CA ARG A 47 -3.63 3.13 -7.80
C ARG A 47 -3.46 3.67 -9.23
N THR A 48 -2.70 4.76 -9.40
CA THR A 48 -2.44 5.36 -10.72
C THR A 48 -1.72 4.37 -11.64
N GLU A 49 -0.64 3.74 -11.17
CA GLU A 49 0.10 2.79 -12.01
C GLU A 49 -0.71 1.52 -12.30
N ALA A 50 -1.48 1.04 -11.32
CA ALA A 50 -2.40 -0.07 -11.52
C ALA A 50 -3.48 0.25 -12.56
N GLN A 51 -4.08 1.45 -12.49
CA GLN A 51 -5.07 1.91 -13.47
C GLN A 51 -4.49 1.96 -14.88
N ARG A 52 -3.23 2.39 -15.04
CA ARG A 52 -2.55 2.44 -16.34
C ARG A 52 -2.41 1.06 -16.97
N VAL A 53 -1.96 0.06 -16.22
CA VAL A 53 -1.78 -1.30 -16.76
C VAL A 53 -3.08 -2.09 -16.90
N MET A 54 -4.13 -1.69 -16.18
CA MET A 54 -5.47 -2.30 -16.25
C MET A 54 -6.37 -1.67 -17.33
N VAL A 55 -5.92 -0.64 -18.07
CA VAL A 55 -6.73 -0.04 -19.15
C VAL A 55 -7.17 -1.11 -20.15
N GLY A 56 -8.48 -1.21 -20.38
CA GLY A 56 -9.07 -2.18 -21.31
C GLY A 56 -9.12 -3.62 -20.78
N ARG A 57 -8.67 -3.88 -19.55
CA ARG A 57 -8.73 -5.21 -18.92
C ARG A 57 -9.94 -5.31 -17.97
N PRO A 58 -10.61 -6.46 -17.89
CA PRO A 58 -11.53 -6.73 -16.79
C PRO A 58 -10.75 -6.86 -15.47
N LEU A 59 -11.44 -6.76 -14.34
CA LEU A 59 -10.85 -7.11 -13.04
C LEU A 59 -10.37 -8.56 -13.08
N LEU A 60 -9.17 -8.83 -12.55
CA LEU A 60 -8.57 -10.16 -12.55
C LEU A 60 -9.37 -11.17 -11.71
N SER A 61 -10.19 -10.67 -10.79
CA SER A 61 -11.09 -11.47 -9.95
C SER A 61 -12.46 -11.74 -10.61
N ALA A 62 -12.70 -11.35 -11.86
CA ALA A 62 -14.02 -11.46 -12.50
C ALA A 62 -14.50 -12.93 -12.62
N ASP A 63 -13.58 -13.87 -12.80
CA ASP A 63 -13.88 -15.29 -13.02
C ASP A 63 -13.80 -16.15 -11.75
N GLY A 64 -13.73 -15.52 -10.56
CA GLY A 64 -13.62 -16.23 -9.28
C GLY A 64 -12.29 -16.97 -9.08
N LEU A 65 -11.26 -16.60 -9.82
CA LEU A 65 -9.94 -17.21 -9.76
C LEU A 65 -9.12 -16.64 -8.59
N ALA A 66 -8.35 -17.51 -7.94
CA ALA A 66 -7.43 -17.11 -6.89
C ALA A 66 -6.28 -16.27 -7.48
N LEU A 67 -5.93 -15.18 -6.80
CA LEU A 67 -4.86 -14.29 -7.21
C LEU A 67 -3.62 -14.47 -6.31
N ARG A 68 -2.44 -14.38 -6.92
CA ARG A 68 -1.17 -14.29 -6.20
C ARG A 68 -0.62 -12.89 -6.37
N LEU A 69 -0.44 -12.18 -5.25
CA LEU A 69 0.24 -10.89 -5.22
C LEU A 69 1.70 -11.09 -4.82
N VAL A 70 2.62 -10.48 -5.58
CA VAL A 70 4.04 -10.38 -5.23
C VAL A 70 4.40 -8.91 -5.16
N CYS A 71 4.89 -8.45 -4.01
CA CYS A 71 5.31 -7.07 -3.80
C CYS A 71 6.78 -7.01 -3.39
N LEU A 72 7.54 -6.15 -4.06
CA LEU A 72 8.91 -5.81 -3.69
C LEU A 72 8.96 -4.35 -3.22
N PHE A 73 9.19 -4.14 -1.92
CA PHE A 73 9.31 -2.79 -1.35
C PHE A 73 10.78 -2.38 -1.24
N SER A 74 11.15 -1.34 -1.98
CA SER A 74 12.46 -0.69 -1.85
C SER A 74 12.37 0.48 -0.88
N LEU A 75 12.98 0.33 0.29
CA LEU A 75 12.94 1.37 1.33
C LEU A 75 14.26 2.12 1.37
N GLN A 76 14.18 3.45 1.50
CA GLN A 76 15.37 4.27 1.70
C GLN A 76 16.05 3.91 3.02
N ARG A 77 17.37 3.78 2.99
CA ARG A 77 18.18 3.60 4.18
C ARG A 77 18.01 4.84 5.09
N PRO A 78 17.62 4.69 6.36
CA PRO A 78 17.51 5.83 7.27
C PRO A 78 18.87 6.56 7.39
N THR A 79 18.84 7.89 7.32
CA THR A 79 20.06 8.73 7.38
C THR A 79 20.84 8.52 8.67
N SER A 80 20.15 8.31 9.79
CA SER A 80 20.72 8.11 11.13
C SER A 80 21.38 6.74 11.32
N ARG A 81 21.22 5.80 10.39
CA ARG A 81 21.77 4.45 10.55
C ARG A 81 23.22 4.38 10.08
N PRO A 82 24.11 3.58 10.69
CA PRO A 82 25.48 3.40 10.20
C PRO A 82 25.51 2.84 8.76
N ARG A 83 26.46 3.28 7.94
CA ARG A 83 26.56 2.91 6.51
C ARG A 83 26.75 1.40 6.26
N LYS A 84 27.33 0.68 7.23
CA LYS A 84 27.51 -0.78 7.20
C LYS A 84 26.20 -1.58 7.21
N HIS A 85 25.08 -0.95 7.52
CA HIS A 85 23.77 -1.60 7.51
C HIS A 85 22.99 -1.18 6.25
N HIS A 86 22.98 -2.06 5.25
CA HIS A 86 22.42 -1.78 3.94
C HIS A 86 20.90 -2.00 3.87
N TYR A 87 20.37 -2.98 4.61
CA TYR A 87 18.96 -3.38 4.53
C TYR A 87 18.15 -2.93 5.74
N PRO A 88 16.92 -2.40 5.54
CA PRO A 88 16.01 -2.09 6.64
C PRO A 88 15.69 -3.36 7.45
N ASP A 89 16.00 -3.34 8.74
CA ASP A 89 15.75 -4.43 9.70
C ASP A 89 14.74 -4.03 10.79
N LYS A 90 14.22 -2.80 10.70
CA LYS A 90 13.25 -2.20 11.62
C LYS A 90 12.04 -1.74 10.81
N ARG A 91 11.20 -0.90 11.43
CA ARG A 91 10.07 -0.21 10.78
C ARG A 91 10.44 0.29 9.38
N PRO A 92 9.50 0.26 8.42
CA PRO A 92 8.09 -0.14 8.52
C PRO A 92 7.80 -1.65 8.61
N ASP A 93 6.60 -2.00 9.09
CA ASP A 93 6.08 -3.36 9.11
C ASP A 93 5.67 -3.82 7.69
N LEU A 94 6.22 -4.95 7.23
CA LEU A 94 5.96 -5.48 5.88
C LEU A 94 4.48 -5.80 5.64
N SER A 95 3.81 -6.42 6.60
CA SER A 95 2.40 -6.78 6.46
C SER A 95 1.52 -5.54 6.30
N LYS A 96 1.87 -4.43 6.96
CA LYS A 96 1.16 -3.16 6.79
C LYS A 96 1.48 -2.45 5.49
N LEU A 97 2.66 -2.66 4.90
CA LEU A 97 2.97 -2.20 3.55
C LEU A 97 2.13 -2.96 2.52
N VAL A 98 2.09 -4.29 2.63
CA VAL A 98 1.24 -5.15 1.79
C VAL A 98 -0.22 -4.71 1.93
N ARG A 99 -0.71 -4.52 3.16
CA ARG A 99 -2.08 -4.08 3.40
C ARG A 99 -2.41 -2.76 2.72
N ALA A 100 -1.49 -1.78 2.73
CA ALA A 100 -1.70 -0.50 2.04
C ALA A 100 -1.75 -0.67 0.51
N ALA A 101 -0.96 -1.57 -0.05
CA ALA A 101 -1.00 -1.90 -1.47
C ALA A 101 -2.31 -2.59 -1.85
N GLU A 102 -2.74 -3.59 -1.08
CA GLU A 102 -4.02 -4.29 -1.30
C GLU A 102 -5.20 -3.31 -1.35
N ASP A 103 -5.25 -2.46 -0.32
CA ASP A 103 -6.22 -1.38 -0.16
C ASP A 103 -6.23 -0.38 -1.33
N ALA A 104 -5.09 -0.15 -1.99
CA ALA A 104 -4.98 0.74 -3.15
C ALA A 104 -5.49 0.09 -4.45
N LEU A 105 -5.28 -1.22 -4.58
CA LEU A 105 -5.62 -2.03 -5.75
C LEU A 105 -7.07 -2.51 -5.77
N LYS A 106 -7.74 -2.45 -4.62
CA LYS A 106 -9.19 -2.70 -4.51
C LYS A 106 -10.01 -1.80 -5.44
N GLY A 107 -10.88 -2.44 -6.22
CA GLY A 107 -11.70 -1.84 -7.26
C GLY A 107 -10.95 -1.44 -8.53
N VAL A 108 -9.66 -1.77 -8.65
CA VAL A 108 -8.83 -1.49 -9.83
C VAL A 108 -8.31 -2.78 -10.46
N VAL A 109 -7.69 -3.65 -9.65
CA VAL A 109 -7.17 -4.95 -10.12
C VAL A 109 -8.15 -6.07 -9.80
N TRP A 110 -8.77 -6.01 -8.61
CA TRP A 110 -9.78 -6.96 -8.13
C TRP A 110 -10.94 -6.23 -7.47
N ARG A 111 -12.05 -6.93 -7.24
CA ARG A 111 -13.21 -6.35 -6.55
C ARG A 111 -12.94 -6.12 -5.07
N ASP A 112 -12.48 -7.16 -4.38
CA ASP A 112 -12.16 -7.17 -2.96
C ASP A 112 -10.94 -8.08 -2.73
N ASP A 113 -10.18 -7.81 -1.68
CA ASP A 113 -8.99 -8.56 -1.27
C ASP A 113 -9.31 -9.82 -0.44
N SER A 114 -10.61 -10.08 -0.18
CA SER A 114 -11.12 -11.32 0.45
C SER A 114 -11.25 -12.51 -0.49
#